data_AF-A0A8S1DZF9-F1
#
_entry.id   AF-A0A8S1DZF9-F1
#
_cell.length_a   1.000
_cell.length_b   1.000
_cell.length_c   1.000
_cell.angle_alpha   90.00
_cell.angle_beta   90.00
_cell.angle_gamma   90.00
#
_symmetry.space_group_name_H-M   'P 1'
#
loop_
_entity.id
_entity.type
_entity.pdbx_description
1 polymer ?
#
loop_
_entity_poly.entity_id
_entity_poly.type
_entity_poly.pdbx_seq_one_letter_code
_entity_poly.pdbx_strand_id
1 'polypeptide(L)'
;MAPSIKQLNRVVMALAAVGVVLCVYTYVVETKKELDSSYEAMCDINEHISCTKVFTSEYGKGFGLVRLIAGEDSAFNVPNPVYGLVMYSSVFLFSLSPTSLTLSLIQVCQCVLANIGSIYLGCILYFVLQDFCIVCVTTYVVNFVLLIACTQKYNQLKNSARNNFLLMTL
;
A
#
# COMPACT_ATOMS: atom_id res chain seq x y z
N MET A 1 -17.64 8.34 20.04
CA MET A 1 -18.56 8.56 18.89
C MET A 1 -17.95 7.89 17.66
N ALA A 2 -18.67 6.99 16.99
CA ALA A 2 -18.14 6.35 15.79
C ALA A 2 -18.00 7.37 14.64
N PRO A 3 -16.94 7.31 13.83
CA PRO A 3 -16.76 8.25 12.72
C PRO A 3 -17.83 8.02 11.65
N SER A 4 -18.28 9.10 11.03
CA SER A 4 -19.20 9.05 9.88
C SER A 4 -18.51 8.53 8.62
N ILE A 5 -19.28 7.99 7.66
CA ILE A 5 -18.78 7.57 6.34
C ILE A 5 -17.98 8.70 5.65
N LYS A 6 -18.45 9.95 5.74
CA LYS A 6 -17.74 11.11 5.18
C LYS A 6 -16.38 11.34 5.84
N GLN A 7 -16.29 11.18 7.16
CA GLN A 7 -15.02 11.30 7.89
C GLN A 7 -14.07 10.16 7.51
N LEU A 8 -14.55 8.91 7.51
CA LEU A 8 -13.76 7.75 7.10
C LEU A 8 -13.25 7.91 5.67
N ASN A 9 -14.09 8.37 4.74
CA ASN A 9 -13.69 8.56 3.35
C ASN A 9 -12.60 9.63 3.18
N ARG A 10 -12.66 10.74 3.93
CA ARG A 10 -11.59 11.74 3.93
C ARG A 10 -10.27 11.18 4.47
N VAL A 11 -10.34 10.37 5.53
CA VAL A 11 -9.16 9.69 6.08
C VAL A 11 -8.56 8.72 5.06
N VAL A 12 -9.37 7.90 4.40
CA VAL A 12 -8.92 6.97 3.35
C VAL A 12 -8.25 7.74 2.20
N MET A 13 -8.85 8.84 1.73
CA MET A 13 -8.25 9.67 0.67
C MET A 13 -6.91 10.28 1.09
N ALA A 14 -6.82 10.80 2.32
CA ALA A 14 -5.58 11.39 2.83
C ALA A 14 -4.47 10.33 2.94
N LEU A 15 -4.78 9.16 3.49
CA LEU A 15 -3.83 8.05 3.59
C LEU A 15 -3.40 7.51 2.22
N ALA A 16 -4.34 7.40 1.28
CA ALA A 16 -4.02 6.99 -0.09
C ALA A 16 -3.10 8.02 -0.77
N ALA A 17 -3.33 9.31 -0.58
CA ALA A 17 -2.44 10.35 -1.10
C ALA A 17 -1.03 10.28 -0.48
N VAL A 18 -0.93 10.04 0.84
CA VAL A 18 0.35 9.77 1.50
C VAL A 18 1.03 8.54 0.90
N GLY A 19 0.29 7.45 0.69
CA GLY A 19 0.79 6.24 0.03
C GLY A 19 1.34 6.50 -1.36
N VAL A 20 0.65 7.30 -2.19
CA VAL A 20 1.14 7.73 -3.51
C VAL A 20 2.47 8.48 -3.39
N VAL A 21 2.58 9.42 -2.46
CA VAL A 21 3.84 10.19 -2.25
C VAL A 21 4.98 9.26 -1.83
N LEU A 22 4.74 8.32 -0.92
CA LEU A 22 5.73 7.33 -0.51
C LEU A 22 6.19 6.45 -1.69
N CYS A 23 5.24 6.01 -2.53
CA CYS A 23 5.56 5.23 -3.73
C CYS A 23 6.39 6.03 -4.75
N VAL A 24 6.02 7.29 -5.02
CA VAL A 24 6.78 8.15 -5.93
C VAL A 24 8.19 8.37 -5.40
N TYR A 25 8.35 8.65 -4.11
CA TYR A 25 9.66 8.82 -3.50
C TYR A 25 10.51 7.56 -3.61
N THR A 26 9.94 6.40 -3.28
CA THR A 26 10.61 5.09 -3.37
C THR A 26 11.05 4.79 -4.79
N TYR A 27 10.17 5.00 -5.77
CA TYR A 27 10.47 4.82 -7.19
C TYR A 27 11.62 5.73 -7.65
N VAL A 28 11.60 7.01 -7.26
CA VAL A 28 12.69 7.95 -7.58
C VAL A 28 14.01 7.52 -6.97
N VAL A 29 14.02 7.05 -5.71
CA VAL A 29 15.23 6.54 -5.05
C VAL A 29 15.78 5.32 -5.80
N GLU A 30 14.91 4.34 -6.09
CA GLU A 30 15.29 3.11 -6.78
C GLU A 30 15.88 3.42 -8.17
N THR A 31 15.17 4.21 -9.00
CA THR A 31 15.65 4.59 -10.33
C THR A 31 16.93 5.41 -10.28
N LYS A 32 17.07 6.35 -9.34
CA LYS A 32 18.31 7.13 -9.21
C LYS A 32 19.49 6.24 -8.82
N LYS A 33 19.29 5.29 -7.91
CA LYS A 33 20.36 4.37 -7.51
C LYS A 33 20.75 3.42 -8.63
N GLU A 34 19.79 2.97 -9.44
CA GLU A 34 20.07 2.15 -10.63
C GLU A 34 20.89 2.90 -11.67
N LEU A 35 20.62 4.19 -11.86
CA LEU A 35 21.33 5.04 -12.82
C LEU A 35 22.70 5.52 -12.31
N ASP A 36 22.82 5.75 -11.00
CA ASP A 36 24.02 6.24 -10.35
C ASP A 36 24.27 5.46 -9.05
N SER A 37 25.27 4.57 -9.09
CA SER A 37 25.64 3.76 -7.93
C SER A 37 26.21 4.58 -6.76
N SER A 38 26.64 5.84 -6.99
CA SER A 38 27.10 6.75 -5.95
C SER A 38 25.97 7.54 -5.27
N TYR A 39 24.74 7.46 -5.77
CA TYR A 39 23.58 8.12 -5.18
C TYR A 39 23.31 7.61 -3.75
N GLU A 40 23.09 8.54 -2.83
CA GLU A 40 22.64 8.27 -1.46
C GLU A 40 21.25 8.87 -1.24
N ALA A 41 20.32 8.07 -0.73
CA ALA A 41 18.96 8.53 -0.52
C ALA A 41 18.85 9.29 0.82
N MET A 42 17.93 10.25 0.88
CA MET A 42 17.66 10.97 2.14
C MET A 42 17.16 10.06 3.28
N CYS A 43 16.62 8.88 2.94
CA CYS A 43 16.19 7.87 3.92
C CYS A 43 17.30 6.89 4.32
N ASP A 44 18.52 7.05 3.80
CA ASP A 44 19.71 6.36 4.31
C ASP A 44 20.27 7.18 5.49
N ILE A 45 20.08 6.69 6.72
CA ILE A 45 20.50 7.38 7.95
C ILE A 45 21.86 6.87 8.42
N ASN A 46 22.06 5.55 8.35
CA ASN A 46 23.31 4.88 8.68
C ASN A 46 23.36 3.50 8.00
N GLU A 47 24.43 2.74 8.25
CA GLU A 47 24.63 1.43 7.62
C GLU A 47 23.55 0.38 7.91
N HIS A 48 22.78 0.53 8.99
CA HIS A 48 21.70 -0.36 9.39
C HIS A 48 20.29 0.24 9.18
N ILE A 49 20.22 1.46 8.64
CA ILE A 49 18.99 2.16 8.30
C ILE A 49 19.15 2.71 6.88
N SER A 50 19.02 1.83 5.89
CA SER A 50 19.15 2.15 4.47
C SER A 50 17.96 1.65 3.66
N CYS A 51 17.16 2.60 3.18
CA CYS A 51 16.12 2.32 2.20
C CYS A 51 16.71 1.90 0.85
N THR A 52 17.88 2.43 0.48
CA THR A 52 18.54 2.12 -0.78
C THR A 52 18.93 0.66 -0.87
N LYS A 53 19.54 0.09 0.18
CA LYS A 53 19.86 -1.36 0.25
C LYS A 53 18.62 -2.22 0.07
N VAL A 54 17.50 -1.81 0.65
CA VAL A 54 16.22 -2.52 0.55
C VAL A 54 15.66 -2.44 -0.87
N PHE A 55 15.62 -1.26 -1.48
CA PHE A 55 15.03 -1.06 -2.81
C PHE A 55 15.86 -1.68 -3.94
N THR A 56 17.18 -1.75 -3.81
CA THR A 56 18.04 -2.42 -4.79
C THR A 56 18.19 -3.93 -4.55
N SER A 57 17.59 -4.46 -3.48
CA SER A 57 17.59 -5.90 -3.25
C SER A 57 16.72 -6.63 -4.28
N GLU A 58 16.90 -7.94 -4.41
CA GLU A 58 16.03 -8.78 -5.24
C GLU A 58 14.55 -8.73 -4.83
N TYR A 59 14.25 -8.33 -3.59
CA TYR A 59 12.89 -8.16 -3.11
C TYR A 59 12.30 -6.80 -3.46
N GLY A 60 13.10 -5.84 -3.92
CA GLY A 60 12.68 -4.50 -4.33
C GLY A 60 11.84 -4.49 -5.62
N LYS A 61 11.99 -5.53 -6.46
CA LYS A 61 11.20 -5.73 -7.68
C LYS A 61 10.32 -6.97 -7.57
N GLY A 62 9.06 -6.84 -7.98
CA GLY A 62 8.13 -7.98 -8.04
C GLY A 62 8.05 -8.77 -6.73
N PHE A 63 8.30 -8.14 -5.59
CA PHE A 63 8.40 -8.75 -4.25
C PHE A 63 9.46 -9.88 -4.15
N GLY A 64 10.38 -9.98 -5.11
CA GLY A 64 11.29 -11.13 -5.28
C GLY A 64 10.62 -12.43 -5.74
N LEU A 65 9.30 -12.40 -5.95
CA LEU A 65 8.47 -13.56 -6.29
C LEU A 65 8.13 -13.61 -7.77
N VAL A 66 7.88 -12.46 -8.41
CA VAL A 66 7.45 -12.42 -9.82
C VAL A 66 8.50 -13.03 -10.73
N ARG A 67 9.79 -12.77 -10.49
CA ARG A 67 10.88 -13.42 -11.22
C ARG A 67 10.85 -14.95 -11.16
N LEU A 68 10.40 -15.52 -10.04
CA LEU A 68 10.35 -16.97 -9.82
C LEU A 68 9.13 -17.61 -10.50
N ILE A 69 8.03 -16.86 -10.60
CA ILE A 69 6.75 -17.36 -11.11
C ILE A 69 6.59 -17.09 -12.61
N ALA A 70 6.98 -15.89 -13.05
CA ALA A 70 6.74 -15.37 -14.39
C ALA A 70 8.03 -15.08 -15.18
N GLY A 71 9.21 -15.30 -14.58
CA GLY A 71 10.52 -15.06 -15.19
C GLY A 71 11.06 -13.65 -14.95
N GLU A 72 12.39 -13.50 -15.08
CA GLU A 72 13.10 -12.24 -14.83
C GLU A 72 12.68 -11.14 -15.83
N ASP A 73 12.47 -11.51 -17.09
CA ASP A 73 12.07 -10.61 -18.19
C ASP A 73 10.55 -10.34 -18.22
N SER A 74 9.81 -10.75 -17.19
CA SER A 74 8.37 -10.53 -17.12
C SER A 74 8.06 -9.04 -17.11
N ALA A 75 7.04 -8.61 -17.86
CA ALA A 75 6.51 -7.26 -17.81
C ALA A 75 5.96 -6.87 -16.42
N PHE A 76 5.74 -7.87 -15.55
CA PHE A 76 5.34 -7.65 -14.16
C PHE A 76 6.53 -7.64 -13.19
N ASN A 77 7.76 -7.96 -13.60
CA ASN A 77 8.93 -7.89 -12.72
C ASN A 77 9.43 -6.44 -12.57
N VAL A 78 8.55 -5.57 -12.07
CA VAL A 78 8.75 -4.12 -11.93
C VAL A 78 9.00 -3.74 -10.47
N PRO A 79 9.57 -2.55 -10.20
CA PRO A 79 9.71 -2.02 -8.85
C PRO A 79 8.43 -2.13 -8.02
N ASN A 80 8.54 -2.62 -6.79
CA ASN A 80 7.45 -2.68 -5.80
C ASN A 80 6.63 -1.39 -5.67
N PRO A 81 7.22 -0.17 -5.64
CA PRO A 81 6.44 1.05 -5.57
C PRO A 81 5.44 1.23 -6.73
N VAL A 82 5.61 0.58 -7.88
CA VAL A 82 4.65 0.64 -9.00
C VAL A 82 3.33 -0.03 -8.62
N TYR A 83 3.39 -1.19 -7.96
CA TYR A 83 2.20 -1.87 -7.45
C TYR A 83 1.48 -1.02 -6.39
N GLY A 84 2.25 -0.42 -5.49
CA GLY A 84 1.71 0.51 -4.50
C GLY A 84 1.05 1.73 -5.14
N LEU A 85 1.67 2.30 -6.17
CA LEU A 85 1.14 3.46 -6.90
C LEU A 85 -0.22 3.14 -7.54
N VAL A 86 -0.35 1.99 -8.20
CA VAL A 86 -1.62 1.53 -8.77
C VAL A 86 -2.67 1.32 -7.67
N MET A 87 -2.30 0.64 -6.58
CA MET A 87 -3.19 0.37 -5.47
C MET A 87 -3.68 1.66 -4.81
N TYR A 88 -2.78 2.53 -4.33
CA TYR A 88 -3.17 3.76 -3.63
C TYR A 88 -3.95 4.71 -4.55
N SER A 89 -3.57 4.83 -5.82
CA SER A 89 -4.32 5.64 -6.79
C SER A 89 -5.74 5.12 -6.97
N SER A 90 -5.92 3.81 -7.12
CA SER A 90 -7.27 3.22 -7.23
C SER A 90 -8.07 3.38 -5.93
N VAL A 91 -7.46 3.23 -4.76
CA VAL A 91 -8.13 3.47 -3.46
C VAL A 91 -8.57 4.93 -3.35
N PHE A 92 -7.75 5.89 -3.80
CA PHE A 92 -8.12 7.29 -3.84
C PHE A 92 -9.31 7.53 -4.78
N LEU A 93 -9.23 7.04 -6.02
CA LEU A 93 -10.28 7.21 -7.04
C LEU A 93 -11.60 6.57 -6.63
N PHE A 94 -11.57 5.37 -6.06
CA PHE A 94 -12.78 4.69 -5.56
C PHE A 94 -13.43 5.44 -4.38
N SER A 95 -12.66 6.22 -3.63
CA SER A 95 -13.19 7.08 -2.57
C SER A 95 -13.95 8.30 -3.11
N LEU A 96 -13.88 8.61 -4.41
CA LEU A 96 -14.72 9.63 -5.03
C LEU A 96 -16.19 9.18 -5.14
N SER A 97 -16.46 7.89 -4.99
CA SER A 97 -17.79 7.28 -4.98
C SER A 97 -18.14 6.73 -3.57
N PRO A 98 -18.31 7.60 -2.56
CA PRO A 98 -18.28 7.22 -1.14
C PRO A 98 -19.43 6.32 -0.68
N THR A 99 -20.51 6.21 -1.46
CA THR A 99 -21.69 5.40 -1.14
C THR A 99 -21.71 4.03 -1.80
N SER A 100 -20.76 3.74 -2.70
CA SER A 100 -20.72 2.47 -3.42
C SER A 100 -20.21 1.32 -2.55
N LEU A 101 -21.08 0.35 -2.27
CA LEU A 101 -20.73 -0.83 -1.47
C LEU A 101 -19.68 -1.71 -2.18
N THR A 102 -19.81 -1.89 -3.50
CA THR A 102 -18.89 -2.71 -4.31
C THR A 102 -17.49 -2.11 -4.33
N LEU A 103 -17.36 -0.80 -4.56
CA LEU A 103 -16.06 -0.14 -4.56
C LEU A 103 -15.41 -0.17 -3.17
N SER A 104 -16.20 -0.02 -2.11
CA SER A 104 -15.73 -0.15 -0.73
C SER A 104 -15.20 -1.57 -0.43
N LEU A 105 -15.85 -2.61 -0.95
CA LEU A 105 -15.39 -4.00 -0.83
C LEU A 105 -14.05 -4.21 -1.57
N ILE A 106 -13.93 -3.71 -2.80
CA ILE A 106 -12.69 -3.80 -3.58
C ILE A 106 -11.54 -3.12 -2.82
N GLN A 107 -11.77 -1.94 -2.24
CA GLN A 107 -10.77 -1.26 -1.41
C GLN A 107 -10.33 -2.10 -0.22
N VAL A 108 -11.25 -2.77 0.48
CA VAL A 108 -10.91 -3.70 1.57
C VAL A 108 -10.04 -4.84 1.05
N CYS A 109 -10.41 -5.48 -0.05
CA CYS A 109 -9.61 -6.57 -0.64
C CYS A 109 -8.19 -6.11 -0.99
N GLN A 110 -8.05 -4.94 -1.61
CA GLN A 110 -6.74 -4.35 -1.91
C GLN A 110 -5.93 -4.07 -0.63
N CYS A 111 -6.56 -3.53 0.42
CA CYS A 111 -5.89 -3.28 1.69
C CYS A 111 -5.45 -4.59 2.38
N VAL A 112 -6.26 -5.65 2.30
CA VAL A 112 -5.87 -6.98 2.82
C VAL A 112 -4.64 -7.49 2.09
N LEU A 113 -4.64 -7.46 0.75
CA LEU A 113 -3.49 -7.88 -0.05
C LEU A 113 -2.23 -7.04 0.26
N ALA A 114 -2.37 -5.73 0.40
CA ALA A 114 -1.26 -4.84 0.77
C ALA A 114 -0.71 -5.16 2.17
N ASN A 115 -1.55 -5.54 3.13
CA ASN A 115 -1.10 -5.94 4.47
C ASN A 115 -0.43 -7.31 4.47
N ILE A 116 -0.92 -8.27 3.69
CA ILE A 116 -0.21 -9.56 3.48
C ILE A 116 1.18 -9.30 2.90
N GLY A 117 1.28 -8.46 1.87
CA GLY A 117 2.56 -8.05 1.30
C GLY A 117 3.46 -7.30 2.30
N SER A 118 2.87 -6.46 3.16
CA SER A 118 3.61 -5.74 4.22
C SER A 118 4.18 -6.69 5.27
N ILE A 119 3.43 -7.72 5.66
CA ILE A 119 3.93 -8.76 6.59
C ILE A 119 5.08 -9.53 5.93
N TYR A 120 4.91 -9.95 4.68
CA TYR A 120 5.95 -10.65 3.92
C TYR A 120 7.24 -9.81 3.81
N LEU A 121 7.13 -8.58 3.31
CA LEU A 121 8.29 -7.70 3.16
C LEU A 121 8.88 -7.29 4.52
N GLY A 122 8.07 -7.18 5.56
CA GLY A 122 8.55 -6.96 6.93
C GLY A 122 9.38 -8.12 7.46
N CYS A 123 8.98 -9.36 7.17
CA CYS A 123 9.78 -10.55 7.47
C CYS A 123 11.10 -10.54 6.69
N ILE A 124 11.09 -10.20 5.40
CA ILE A 124 12.31 -10.07 4.59
C ILE A 124 13.23 -8.99 5.17
N LEU A 125 12.68 -7.82 5.50
CA LEU A 125 13.42 -6.70 6.06
C LEU A 125 14.16 -7.10 7.35
N TYR A 126 13.47 -7.82 8.24
CA TYR A 126 14.02 -8.23 9.53
C TYR A 126 14.96 -9.45 9.45
N PHE A 127 14.54 -10.53 8.79
CA PHE A 127 15.26 -11.81 8.82
C PHE A 127 16.31 -11.96 7.70
N VAL A 128 16.09 -11.35 6.54
CA VAL A 128 16.94 -11.56 5.36
C VAL A 128 17.88 -10.38 5.14
N LEU A 129 17.34 -9.17 5.06
CA LEU A 129 18.14 -7.97 4.79
C LEU A 129 18.82 -7.43 6.06
N GLN A 130 18.25 -7.70 7.25
CA GLN A 130 18.76 -7.23 8.54
C GLN A 130 19.01 -5.70 8.55
N ASP A 131 18.09 -4.96 7.94
CA ASP A 131 18.17 -3.50 7.77
C ASP A 131 16.84 -2.86 8.18
N PHE A 132 16.85 -1.62 8.63
CA PHE A 132 15.64 -0.91 9.05
C PHE A 132 15.27 0.21 8.07
N CYS A 133 14.30 -0.06 7.20
CA CYS A 133 13.80 0.93 6.24
C CYS A 133 12.59 1.71 6.79
N ILE A 134 12.82 2.97 7.19
CA ILE A 134 11.77 3.86 7.73
C ILE A 134 10.62 4.08 6.73
N VAL A 135 10.93 4.24 5.44
CA VAL A 135 9.93 4.42 4.38
C VAL A 135 9.03 3.19 4.25
N CYS A 136 9.63 1.99 4.35
CA CYS A 136 8.94 0.72 4.30
C CYS A 136 8.01 0.56 5.51
N VAL A 137 8.53 0.80 6.72
CA VAL A 137 7.74 0.74 7.97
C VAL A 137 6.59 1.76 7.93
N THR A 138 6.83 2.97 7.44
CA THR A 138 5.78 3.98 7.26
C THR A 138 4.71 3.49 6.29
N THR A 139 5.11 2.88 5.17
CA THR A 139 4.19 2.27 4.20
C THR A 139 3.35 1.16 4.85
N TYR A 140 3.95 0.33 5.71
CA TYR A 140 3.23 -0.74 6.41
C TYR A 140 2.20 -0.17 7.38
N VAL A 141 2.55 0.89 8.12
CA VAL A 141 1.62 1.61 8.99
C VAL A 141 0.47 2.20 8.18
N VAL A 142 0.75 2.87 7.05
CA VAL A 142 -0.28 3.42 6.15
C VAL A 142 -1.21 2.31 5.65
N ASN A 143 -0.68 1.17 5.24
CA ASN A 143 -1.47 0.01 4.81
C ASN A 143 -2.38 -0.53 5.91
N PHE A 144 -1.88 -0.63 7.13
CA PHE A 144 -2.64 -1.11 8.27
C PHE A 144 -3.79 -0.16 8.63
N VAL A 145 -3.51 1.15 8.69
CA VAL A 145 -4.55 2.15 8.98
C VAL A 145 -5.58 2.23 7.85
N LEU A 146 -5.16 2.11 6.59
CA LEU A 146 -6.07 2.01 5.45
C LEU A 146 -7.00 0.81 5.55
N LEU A 147 -6.49 -0.37 5.94
CA LEU A 147 -7.32 -1.55 6.15
C LEU A 147 -8.41 -1.29 7.19
N ILE A 148 -8.04 -0.73 8.35
CA ILE A 148 -9.01 -0.39 9.39
C ILE A 148 -10.08 0.58 8.87
N ALA A 149 -9.66 1.69 8.23
CA ALA A 149 -10.57 2.72 7.76
C ALA A 149 -11.51 2.20 6.64
N CYS A 150 -10.99 1.43 5.69
CA CYS A 150 -11.77 0.82 4.62
C CYS A 150 -12.76 -0.23 5.16
N THR A 151 -12.34 -1.08 6.10
CA THR A 151 -13.23 -2.08 6.73
C THR A 151 -14.34 -1.41 7.53
N GLN A 152 -14.04 -0.36 8.29
CA GLN A 152 -15.07 0.43 9.00
C GLN A 152 -16.06 1.06 8.01
N LYS A 153 -15.57 1.65 6.92
CA LYS A 153 -16.41 2.24 5.87
C LYS A 153 -17.33 1.20 5.23
N TYR A 154 -16.78 0.06 4.83
CA TYR A 154 -17.53 -1.05 4.24
C TYR A 154 -18.63 -1.56 5.18
N ASN A 155 -18.31 -1.78 6.45
CA ASN A 155 -19.27 -2.27 7.43
C ASN A 155 -20.43 -1.29 7.65
N GLN A 156 -20.16 0.02 7.68
CA GLN A 156 -21.22 1.05 7.75
C GLN A 156 -22.13 1.01 6.52
N LEU A 157 -21.55 1.00 5.30
CA LEU A 157 -22.32 0.93 4.05
C LEU A 157 -23.16 -0.36 3.97
N LYS A 158 -22.58 -1.50 4.35
CA LYS A 158 -23.27 -2.80 4.36
C LYS A 158 -24.48 -2.78 5.31
N ASN A 159 -24.30 -2.21 6.50
CA ASN A 159 -25.38 -2.09 7.47
C ASN A 159 -26.48 -1.14 6.98
N SER A 160 -26.13 0.00 6.39
CA SER A 160 -27.11 0.93 5.78
C SER A 160 -27.90 0.27 4.64
N ALA A 161 -27.22 -0.45 3.73
CA ALA A 161 -27.87 -1.16 2.63
C ALA A 161 -28.83 -2.26 3.14
N ARG A 162 -28.40 -3.04 4.14
CA ARG A 162 -29.24 -4.07 4.77
C ARG A 162 -30.49 -3.46 5.43
N ASN A 163 -30.33 -2.37 6.17
CA ASN A 163 -31.46 -1.72 6.84
C ASN A 163 -32.47 -1.14 5.84
N ASN A 164 -31.99 -0.53 4.74
CA ASN A 164 -32.86 -0.04 3.68
C ASN A 164 -33.63 -1.17 2.99
N PHE A 165 -33.00 -2.32 2.77
CA PHE A 165 -33.68 -3.49 2.22
C PHE A 165 -34.80 -3.99 3.14
N LEU A 166 -34.53 -4.11 4.45
CA LEU A 166 -35.54 -4.52 5.44
C LEU A 166 -36.74 -3.57 5.49
N LEU A 167 -36.51 -2.25 5.37
CA LEU A 167 -37.57 -1.24 5.31
C LEU A 167 -38.42 -1.31 4.04
N MET A 168 -37.88 -1.79 2.92
CA MET A 168 -38.65 -1.96 1.67
C MET A 168 -39.48 -3.25 1.65
N THR A 169 -39.19 -4.19 2.55
CA THR A 169 -39.90 -5.49 2.65
C THR A 169 -41.00 -5.52 3.71
N LEU A 170 -41.15 -4.45 4.50
CA LEU A 170 -42.22 -4.24 5.49
C LEU A 170 -43.27 -3.28 4.94
#